data_AF-A0A952FCQ1-F1
#
_entry.id   AF-A0A952FCQ1-F1
#
_cell.length_a   1.000
_cell.length_b   1.000
_cell.length_c   1.000
_cell.angle_alpha   90.00
_cell.angle_beta   90.00
_cell.angle_gamma   90.00
#
_symmetry.space_group_name_H-M   'P 1'
#
loop_
_entity.id
_entity.type
_entity.pdbx_description
1 polymer ?
#
loop_
_entity_poly.entity_id
_entity_poly.type
_entity_poly.pdbx_seq_one_letter_code
_entity_poly.pdbx_strand_id
1 'polypeptide(L)'
;MNVEDHGEWLSFSLSHAGSLIPVRISREAMEEFFGAVAGSDSLKKAYEQDAEMIHARAADMVVAGKNYTPENPLVLGMEDF
;
A
#
# COMPACT_ATOMS: atom_id res chain seq x y z
N MET A 1 5.76 -8.86 -8.23
CA MET A 1 5.53 -7.49 -7.75
C MET A 1 6.60 -7.18 -6.72
N ASN A 2 7.29 -6.05 -6.83
CA ASN A 2 8.27 -5.64 -5.83
C ASN A 2 7.51 -4.97 -4.68
N VAL A 3 7.48 -5.65 -3.53
CA VAL A 3 6.87 -5.18 -2.28
C VAL A 3 8.00 -5.07 -1.28
N GLU A 4 8.16 -3.90 -0.69
CA GLU A 4 9.25 -3.57 0.23
C GLU A 4 8.69 -3.16 1.58
N ASP A 5 9.08 -3.89 2.62
CA ASP A 5 8.75 -3.59 4.02
C ASP A 5 9.86 -2.70 4.60
N HIS A 6 9.49 -1.49 5.00
CA HIS A 6 10.41 -0.49 5.57
C HIS A 6 10.28 -0.40 7.09
N GLY A 7 9.57 -1.34 7.73
CA GLY A 7 9.24 -1.27 9.14
C GLY A 7 8.00 -0.41 9.36
N GLU A 8 8.06 0.90 9.15
CA GLU A 8 6.93 1.82 9.46
C GLU A 8 5.87 1.89 8.36
N TRP A 9 6.20 1.47 7.14
CA TRP A 9 5.29 1.40 6.00
C TRP A 9 5.70 0.29 5.04
N LEU A 10 4.75 -0.14 4.23
CA LEU A 10 4.97 -1.06 3.12
C LEU A 10 4.85 -0.29 1.80
N SER A 11 5.84 -0.43 0.93
CA SER A 11 5.82 0.17 -0.41
C SER A 11 5.57 -0.89 -1.48
N PHE A 12 4.71 -0.58 -2.45
CA PHE A 12 4.44 -1.43 -3.61
C PHE A 12 4.02 -0.60 -4.83
N SER A 13 3.94 -1.23 -6.00
CA SER A 13 3.45 -0.58 -7.22
C SER A 13 2.09 -1.15 -7.63
N LEU A 14 1.14 -0.26 -7.87
CA LEU A 14 -0.19 -0.56 -8.40
C LEU A 14 -0.22 -0.29 -9.90
N SER A 15 -0.62 -1.28 -10.71
CA SER A 15 -0.93 -1.06 -12.12
C SER A 15 -2.34 -0.48 -12.26
N HIS A 16 -2.47 0.78 -12.68
CA HIS A 16 -3.75 1.45 -12.86
C HIS A 16 -3.75 2.30 -14.14
N ALA A 17 -4.78 2.14 -14.98
CA ALA A 17 -4.96 2.88 -16.25
C ALA A 17 -3.71 2.94 -17.15
N GLY A 18 -2.95 1.83 -17.23
CA GLY A 18 -1.72 1.74 -18.04
C GLY A 18 -0.49 2.39 -17.43
N SER A 19 -0.56 2.90 -16.19
CA SER A 19 0.56 3.46 -15.43
C SER A 19 0.86 2.62 -14.19
N LEU A 20 2.11 2.66 -13.74
CA LEU A 20 2.52 2.12 -12.43
C LEU A 20 2.51 3.24 -11.41
N ILE A 21 1.59 3.16 -10.45
CA ILE A 21 1.46 4.12 -9.35
C ILE A 21 2.24 3.56 -8.15
N PRO A 22 3.25 4.29 -7.65
CA PRO A 22 3.88 3.94 -6.37
C PRO A 22 2.91 4.20 -5.22
N VAL A 23 2.72 3.19 -4.38
CA VAL A 23 1.82 3.22 -3.23
C VAL A 23 2.60 2.91 -1.96
N ARG A 24 2.23 3.58 -0.87
CA ARG A 24 2.66 3.26 0.49
C ARG A 24 1.43 3.04 1.36
N ILE A 25 1.48 2.03 2.21
CA ILE A 25 0.49 1.81 3.26
C ILE A 25 1.19 1.86 4.63
N SER A 26 0.61 2.60 5.58
CA SER A 26 1.20 2.72 6.92
C SER A 26 1.13 1.40 7.69
N ARG A 27 2.11 1.16 8.57
CA ARG A 27 2.06 0.02 9.51
C ARG A 27 0.77 0.03 10.30
N GLU A 28 0.34 1.17 10.81
CA GLU A 28 -0.88 1.27 11.63
C GLU A 28 -2.11 0.75 10.89
N ALA A 29 -2.28 1.11 9.62
CA ALA A 29 -3.38 0.58 8.81
C ALA A 29 -3.24 -0.93 8.57
N MET A 30 -2.02 -1.40 8.31
CA MET A 30 -1.73 -2.83 8.15
C MET A 30 -2.03 -3.64 9.42
N GLU A 31 -1.72 -3.09 10.60
CA GLU A 31 -1.94 -3.77 11.88
C GLU A 31 -3.43 -3.79 12.25
N GLU A 32 -4.13 -2.68 12.08
CA GLU A 32 -5.55 -2.55 12.46
C GLU A 32 -6.48 -3.34 11.51
N PHE A 33 -6.28 -3.23 10.19
CA PHE A 33 -7.23 -3.76 9.20
C PHE A 33 -6.80 -5.08 8.56
N PHE A 34 -5.50 -5.39 8.58
CA PHE A 34 -4.92 -6.53 7.85
C PHE A 34 -4.15 -7.49 8.76
N GLY A 35 -4.23 -7.30 10.08
CA GLY A 35 -3.65 -8.22 11.06
C GLY A 35 -2.13 -8.33 10.98
N ALA A 36 -1.44 -7.30 10.46
CA ALA A 36 0.00 -7.24 10.58
C ALA A 36 0.41 -7.21 12.06
N VAL A 37 1.58 -7.79 12.35
CA VAL A 37 2.11 -7.88 13.72
C VAL A 37 3.46 -7.19 13.78
N ALA A 38 3.97 -6.91 14.99
CA ALA A 38 5.33 -6.44 15.14
C ALA A 38 6.35 -7.50 14.66
N GLY A 39 7.37 -7.06 13.92
CA GLY A 39 8.48 -7.91 13.46
C GLY A 39 8.85 -7.72 11.99
N SER A 40 10.02 -8.24 11.59
CA SER A 40 10.49 -8.19 10.20
C SER A 40 9.57 -8.98 9.26
N ASP A 41 9.35 -8.45 8.05
CA ASP A 41 8.51 -9.04 6.99
C ASP A 41 7.03 -9.25 7.37
N SER A 42 6.58 -8.67 8.48
CA SER A 42 5.20 -8.77 8.94
C SER A 42 4.23 -8.06 8.01
N LEU A 43 4.58 -6.85 7.55
CA LEU A 43 3.74 -6.07 6.66
C LEU A 43 3.63 -6.76 5.31
N LYS A 44 4.74 -7.30 4.81
CA LYS A 44 4.75 -8.03 3.54
C LYS A 44 3.85 -9.27 3.58
N LYS A 45 3.90 -10.04 4.67
CA LYS A 45 3.05 -11.24 4.84
C LYS A 45 1.56 -10.89 4.90
N ALA A 46 1.19 -9.88 5.69
CA ALA A 46 -0.19 -9.40 5.76
C ALA A 46 -0.66 -8.90 4.38
N TYR A 47 0.20 -8.16 3.68
CA TYR A 47 -0.09 -7.72 2.32
C TYR A 47 -0.28 -8.88 1.35
N GLU A 48 0.51 -9.94 1.42
CA GLU A 48 0.36 -11.10 0.52
C GLU A 48 -0.97 -11.82 0.72
N GLN A 49 -1.56 -11.77 1.93
CA GLN A 49 -2.86 -12.34 2.23
C GLN A 49 -4.02 -11.47 1.71
N ASP A 50 -3.87 -10.15 1.78
CA ASP A 50 -4.93 -9.19 1.48
C ASP A 50 -4.64 -8.26 0.29
N ALA A 51 -3.71 -8.66 -0.59
CA ALA A 51 -3.23 -7.84 -1.70
C ALA A 51 -4.37 -7.35 -2.60
N GLU A 52 -5.37 -8.20 -2.84
CA GLU A 52 -6.53 -7.85 -3.68
C GLU A 52 -7.33 -6.68 -3.09
N MET A 53 -7.63 -6.73 -1.78
CA MET A 53 -8.37 -5.67 -1.09
C MET A 53 -7.56 -4.37 -1.03
N ILE A 54 -6.26 -4.48 -0.72
CA ILE A 54 -5.34 -3.33 -0.70
C ILE A 54 -5.23 -2.69 -2.09
N HIS A 55 -5.18 -3.49 -3.16
CA HIS A 55 -5.11 -3.00 -4.53
C HIS A 55 -6.39 -2.34 -4.99
N ALA A 56 -7.55 -2.93 -4.66
CA ALA A 56 -8.84 -2.33 -4.92
C ALA A 56 -8.95 -0.96 -4.23
N ARG A 57 -8.57 -0.90 -2.95
CA ARG A 57 -8.62 0.36 -2.22
C ARG A 57 -7.64 1.40 -2.75
N ALA A 58 -6.41 0.98 -3.06
CA ALA A 58 -5.43 1.86 -3.67
C ALA A 58 -5.96 2.43 -5.01
N ALA A 59 -6.62 1.60 -5.82
CA ALA A 59 -7.20 2.02 -7.10
C ALA A 59 -8.34 3.05 -6.93
N ASP A 60 -9.20 2.87 -5.93
CA ASP A 60 -10.29 3.82 -5.63
C ASP A 60 -9.75 5.20 -5.18
N MET A 61 -8.59 5.22 -4.54
CA MET A 61 -7.94 6.43 -4.04
C MET A 61 -7.10 7.17 -5.11
N VAL A 62 -6.96 6.60 -6.31
CA VAL A 62 -6.23 7.25 -7.41
C VAL A 62 -7.02 8.45 -7.91
N VAL A 63 -6.39 9.62 -7.89
CA VAL A 63 -6.95 10.85 -8.44
C VAL A 63 -6.48 11.03 -9.88
N ALA A 64 -7.43 11.10 -10.81
CA ALA A 64 -7.14 11.34 -12.21
C ALA A 64 -6.39 12.67 -12.42
N GLY A 65 -5.33 12.65 -13.23
CA GLY A 65 -4.50 13.83 -13.52
C GLY A 65 -3.47 14.17 -12.42
N LYS A 66 -3.48 13.50 -11.27
CA LYS A 66 -2.41 13.63 -10.27
C LYS A 66 -1.17 12.84 -10.72
N ASN A 67 0.00 13.44 -10.58
CA ASN A 67 1.27 12.78 -10.87
C ASN A 67 1.78 12.08 -9.60
N TYR A 68 1.84 10.75 -9.64
CA TYR A 68 2.36 9.91 -8.56
C TYR A 68 3.80 9.49 -8.88
N THR A 69 4.72 9.73 -7.94
CA THR A 69 6.15 9.41 -8.08
C THR A 69 6.65 8.74 -6.81
N PRO A 70 7.82 8.08 -6.80
CA PRO A 70 8.37 7.49 -5.57
C PRO A 70 8.59 8.51 -4.44
N GLU A 71 8.80 9.78 -4.79
CA GLU A 71 8.95 10.90 -3.85
C GLU A 71 7.59 11.45 -3.38
N ASN A 72 6.54 11.27 -4.19
CA ASN A 72 5.16 11.64 -3.89
C ASN A 72 4.20 10.48 -4.22
N PRO A 73 4.27 9.38 -3.45
CA PRO A 73 3.46 8.20 -3.72
C PRO A 73 2.00 8.42 -3.32
N LEU A 74 1.12 7.52 -3.74
CA LEU A 74 -0.19 7.38 -3.11
C LEU A 74 0.04 6.83 -1.70
N VAL A 75 -0.50 7.49 -0.69
CA VAL A 75 -0.36 7.06 0.71
C VAL A 75 -1.72 6.60 1.21
N LEU A 76 -1.76 5.40 1.77
CA LEU A 76 -2.91 4.80 2.45
C LEU A 76 -2.65 4.78 3.95
N GLY A 77 -3.50 5.45 4.71
CA GLY A 77 -3.50 5.47 6.17
C GLY A 77 -4.73 4.78 6.74
N MET A 78 -4.92 4.91 8.07
CA MET A 78 -6.07 4.29 8.75
C MET A 78 -7.41 4.85 8.26
N GLU A 79 -7.48 6.13 7.94
CA GLU A 79 -8.72 6.79 7.47
C GLU A 79 -9.20 6.28 6.10
N ASP A 80 -8.35 5.53 5.41
CA ASP A 80 -8.65 4.95 4.11
C ASP A 80 -9.29 3.55 4.23
N PHE A 81 -9.53 2.99 5.41
CA PHE A 81 -10.14 1.66 5.57
C PHE A 81 -11.28 1.68 6.60
#